data_AF-A0A7S4QWC0-F1
#
_entry.id   AF-A0A7S4QWC0-F1
#
_cell.length_a   1.000
_cell.length_b   1.000
_cell.length_c   1.000
_cell.angle_alpha   90.00
_cell.angle_beta   90.00
_cell.angle_gamma   90.00
#
_symmetry.space_group_name_H-M   'P 1'
#
loop_
_entity.id
_entity.type
_entity.pdbx_description
1 polymer ?
#
loop_
_entity_poly.entity_id
_entity_poly.type
_entity_poly.pdbx_seq_one_letter_code
_entity_poly.pdbx_strand_id
1 'polypeptide(L)'
;VVGGGDGTGRLDTTELLELPEMAFSPGPRLGVERSRCAAAMLGERRLIVIGGNDSFTTFDSTEVLDLETMTFSPGPRMGSRRACCAVAPADARWLLVFGGFSRPNRLDSTEILDVTSMVFEPGPRMTTRRAACAAVTC
;
A
#
# COMPACT_ATOMS: atom_id res chain seq x y z
N VAL A 1 6.96 -9.86 1.79
CA VAL A 1 6.19 -9.39 2.97
C VAL A 1 6.68 -8.00 3.35
N VAL A 2 5.80 -7.05 3.64
CA VAL A 2 6.19 -5.64 3.86
C VAL A 2 5.52 -5.07 5.11
N GLY A 3 6.32 -4.52 6.02
CA GLY A 3 5.85 -3.86 7.24
C GLY A 3 5.06 -4.79 8.16
N GLY A 4 4.11 -4.22 8.90
CA GLY A 4 3.26 -4.94 9.85
C GLY A 4 3.52 -4.54 11.30
N GLY A 5 3.39 -5.49 12.21
CA GLY A 5 3.70 -5.31 13.62
C GLY A 5 3.87 -6.65 14.33
N ASP A 6 4.83 -6.71 15.23
CA ASP A 6 5.29 -7.93 15.92
C ASP A 6 4.75 -8.05 17.36
N GLY A 7 3.83 -7.15 17.75
CA GLY A 7 3.30 -7.06 19.11
C GLY A 7 4.06 -6.09 20.01
N THR A 8 5.28 -5.69 19.63
CA THR A 8 6.07 -4.67 20.33
C THR A 8 6.04 -3.32 19.62
N GLY A 9 5.97 -3.34 18.28
CA GLY A 9 6.03 -2.13 17.48
C GLY A 9 5.44 -2.29 16.08
N ARG A 10 5.66 -1.26 15.27
CA ARG A 10 5.37 -1.25 13.84
C ARG A 10 6.68 -1.55 13.13
N LEU A 11 6.59 -2.19 11.97
CA LEU A 11 7.77 -2.67 11.27
C LEU A 11 8.02 -1.80 10.04
N ASP A 12 9.28 -1.46 9.83
CA ASP A 12 9.85 -0.96 8.58
C ASP A 12 10.47 -2.10 7.74
N THR A 13 10.54 -3.30 8.31
CA THR A 13 11.20 -4.45 7.68
C THR A 13 10.39 -5.01 6.52
N THR A 14 11.11 -5.65 5.60
CA THR A 14 10.52 -6.50 4.58
C THR A 14 11.22 -7.85 4.57
N GLU A 15 10.50 -8.86 4.10
CA GLU A 15 11.02 -10.22 3.94
C GLU A 15 10.69 -10.72 2.55
N LEU A 16 11.63 -11.43 1.94
CA LEU A 16 11.51 -12.02 0.61
C LEU A 16 11.33 -13.53 0.79
N LEU A 17 10.35 -14.12 0.13
CA LEU A 17 10.15 -15.57 0.13
C LEU A 17 10.80 -16.14 -1.13
N GLU A 18 11.87 -16.89 -0.95
CA GLU A 18 12.48 -17.69 -2.01
C GLU A 18 11.68 -18.98 -2.15
N LEU A 19 10.94 -19.12 -3.26
CA LEU A 19 10.00 -20.22 -3.48
C LEU A 19 10.65 -21.61 -3.62
N PRO A 20 11.81 -21.78 -4.29
CA PRO A 20 12.43 -23.09 -4.39
C PRO A 20 12.87 -23.63 -3.03
N GLU A 21 13.39 -22.76 -2.16
CA GLU A 21 13.92 -23.08 -0.83
C GLU A 21 12.83 -22.99 0.26
N MET A 22 11.70 -22.36 -0.05
CA MET A 22 10.65 -22.00 0.90
C MET A 22 11.19 -21.30 2.15
N ALA A 23 12.18 -20.42 1.93
CA ALA A 23 12.90 -19.71 2.97
C ALA A 23 12.68 -18.20 2.87
N PHE A 24 12.63 -17.54 4.03
CA PHE A 24 12.59 -16.09 4.09
C PHE A 24 14.02 -15.53 4.21
N SER A 25 14.30 -14.49 3.44
CA SER A 25 15.50 -13.68 3.55
C SER A 25 15.13 -12.20 3.84
N PRO A 26 15.97 -11.44 4.57
CA PRO A 26 15.71 -10.03 4.81
C PRO A 26 15.70 -9.23 3.50
N GLY A 27 14.68 -8.40 3.31
CA GLY A 27 14.60 -7.45 2.20
C GLY A 27 15.01 -6.03 2.59
N PRO A 28 14.86 -5.06 1.67
CA PRO A 28 15.13 -3.65 1.94
C PRO A 28 14.12 -3.09 2.96
N ARG A 29 14.54 -2.08 3.72
CA ARG A 29 13.69 -1.43 4.72
C ARG A 29 12.89 -0.29 4.09
N LEU A 30 11.66 -0.11 4.57
CA LEU A 30 10.85 1.08 4.34
C LEU A 30 11.53 2.31 4.96
N GLY A 31 11.24 3.49 4.43
CA GLY A 31 11.67 4.77 5.02
C GLY A 31 10.91 5.13 6.29
N VAL A 32 9.72 4.55 6.50
CA VAL A 32 8.97 4.69 7.76
C VAL A 32 8.33 3.36 8.15
N GLU A 33 8.16 3.14 9.45
CA GLU A 33 7.43 1.99 9.98
C GLU A 33 5.95 2.07 9.59
N ARG A 34 5.40 0.99 9.03
CA ARG A 34 3.98 0.95 8.62
C ARG A 34 3.34 -0.37 8.98
N SER A 35 2.18 -0.30 9.61
CA SER A 35 1.24 -1.43 9.66
C SER A 35 -0.02 -1.14 8.89
N ARG A 36 -0.76 -2.20 8.51
CA ARG A 36 -2.07 -2.09 7.84
C ARG A 36 -2.00 -1.27 6.53
N CYS A 37 -0.83 -1.26 5.90
CA CYS A 37 -0.65 -0.77 4.53
C CYS A 37 -1.20 -1.79 3.53
N ALA A 38 -1.49 -1.32 2.32
CA ALA A 38 -1.74 -2.18 1.17
C ALA A 38 -0.47 -2.20 0.30
N ALA A 39 -0.32 -3.21 -0.55
CA ALA A 39 0.76 -3.25 -1.52
C ALA A 39 0.26 -3.80 -2.86
N ALA A 40 0.81 -3.30 -3.96
CA ALA A 40 0.52 -3.77 -5.31
C ALA A 40 1.71 -3.57 -6.25
N MET A 41 1.75 -4.33 -7.33
CA MET A 41 2.74 -4.14 -8.39
C MET A 41 2.44 -2.89 -9.22
N LEU A 42 3.50 -2.18 -9.62
CA LEU A 42 3.52 -1.10 -10.60
C LEU A 42 4.26 -1.57 -11.85
N GLY A 43 3.56 -2.29 -12.72
CA GLY A 43 4.19 -3.01 -13.83
C GLY A 43 5.02 -4.20 -13.32
N GLU A 44 6.09 -4.55 -14.03
CA GLU A 44 6.85 -5.79 -13.76
C GLU A 44 7.99 -5.61 -12.75
N ARG A 45 8.53 -4.39 -12.59
CA ARG A 45 9.79 -4.15 -11.87
C ARG A 45 9.67 -3.28 -10.63
N ARG A 46 8.45 -2.84 -10.29
CA ARG A 46 8.22 -1.96 -9.15
C ARG A 46 7.01 -2.43 -8.37
N LEU A 47 7.01 -2.21 -7.06
CA LEU A 47 5.80 -2.31 -6.23
C LEU A 47 5.59 -1.02 -5.46
N ILE A 48 4.35 -0.73 -5.11
CA ILE A 48 3.95 0.39 -4.28
C ILE A 48 3.38 -0.10 -2.96
N VAL A 49 3.74 0.57 -1.87
CA VAL A 49 3.22 0.37 -0.53
C VAL A 49 2.38 1.58 -0.18
N ILE A 50 1.10 1.37 0.12
CA ILE A 50 0.10 2.42 0.19
C ILE A 50 -0.41 2.59 1.62
N GLY A 51 -0.26 3.81 2.15
CA GLY A 51 -0.86 4.24 3.40
C GLY A 51 -0.31 3.48 4.62
N GLY A 52 -1.22 3.00 5.46
CA GLY A 52 -0.92 2.36 6.74
C GLY A 52 -0.86 3.36 7.90
N ASN A 53 -0.28 2.92 9.02
CA ASN A 53 -0.03 3.78 10.20
C ASN A 53 1.12 3.26 11.07
N ASP A 54 1.68 4.19 11.85
CA ASP A 54 2.71 4.01 12.89
C ASP A 54 2.11 3.96 14.31
N SER A 55 0.82 3.60 14.45
CA SER A 55 0.01 3.71 15.68
C SER A 55 -0.51 5.12 16.02
N PHE A 56 0.20 6.18 15.66
CA PHE A 56 -0.19 7.57 15.95
C PHE A 56 -0.85 8.25 14.76
N THR A 57 -0.24 8.10 13.59
CA THR A 57 -0.59 8.80 12.35
C THR A 57 -1.07 7.82 11.30
N THR A 58 -2.22 8.10 10.69
CA THR A 58 -2.62 7.42 9.46
C THR A 58 -1.96 8.13 8.28
N PHE A 59 -1.36 7.36 7.36
CA PHE A 59 -0.59 7.91 6.26
C PHE A 59 -1.42 8.08 4.98
N ASP A 60 -1.17 9.20 4.31
CA ASP A 60 -1.48 9.51 2.91
C ASP A 60 -0.30 9.18 1.98
N SER A 61 0.89 8.99 2.56
CA SER A 61 2.12 8.70 1.82
C SER A 61 2.15 7.27 1.29
N THR A 62 2.89 7.10 0.20
CA THR A 62 3.25 5.80 -0.38
C THR A 62 4.75 5.69 -0.51
N GLU A 63 5.24 4.47 -0.69
CA GLU A 63 6.64 4.16 -0.99
C GLU A 63 6.69 3.20 -2.16
N VAL A 64 7.64 3.40 -3.06
CA VAL A 64 7.86 2.56 -4.24
C VAL A 64 9.18 1.83 -4.08
N LEU A 65 9.12 0.50 -4.16
CA LEU A 65 10.32 -0.34 -4.26
C LEU A 65 10.62 -0.59 -5.73
N ASP A 66 11.83 -0.28 -6.13
CA ASP A 66 12.44 -0.76 -7.37
C ASP A 66 13.04 -2.15 -7.11
N LEU A 67 12.59 -3.16 -7.87
CA LEU A 67 12.99 -4.55 -7.70
C LEU A 67 14.34 -4.87 -8.33
N GLU A 68 14.88 -4.01 -9.18
CA GLU A 68 16.22 -4.16 -9.75
C GLU A 68 17.27 -3.67 -8.76
N THR A 69 17.08 -2.48 -8.19
CA THR A 69 18.02 -1.91 -7.22
C THR A 69 17.75 -2.36 -5.80
N MET A 70 16.58 -2.96 -5.55
CA MET A 70 16.10 -3.34 -4.22
C MET A 70 16.11 -2.15 -3.26
N THR A 71 15.65 -0.98 -3.72
CA THR A 71 15.60 0.24 -2.92
C THR A 71 14.21 0.86 -2.89
N PHE A 72 13.79 1.29 -1.69
CA PHE A 72 12.59 2.10 -1.53
C PHE A 72 12.86 3.58 -1.81
N SER A 73 11.87 4.22 -2.40
CA SER A 73 11.83 5.68 -2.63
C SER A 73 10.43 6.22 -2.29
N PRO A 74 10.31 7.51 -1.94
CA PRO A 74 9.00 8.13 -1.74
C PRO A 74 8.15 8.04 -3.02
N GLY A 75 6.91 7.56 -2.87
CA GLY A 75 5.94 7.49 -3.96
C GLY A 75 4.96 8.68 -3.96
N PRO A 76 3.95 8.65 -4.84
CA PRO A 76 2.92 9.68 -4.89
C PRO A 76 2.05 9.66 -3.65
N ARG A 77 1.51 10.82 -3.26
CA ARG A 77 0.62 10.93 -2.10
C ARG A 77 -0.84 10.78 -2.51
N MET A 78 -1.60 10.07 -1.71
CA MET A 78 -3.06 10.04 -1.77
C MET A 78 -3.64 11.39 -1.31
N GLY A 79 -4.80 11.75 -1.81
CA GLY A 79 -5.59 12.89 -1.32
C GLY A 79 -6.23 12.62 0.05
N SER A 80 -6.39 11.34 0.45
CA SER A 80 -6.87 10.95 1.77
C SER A 80 -5.88 10.03 2.49
N ARG A 81 -5.77 10.19 3.82
CA ARG A 81 -5.03 9.25 4.68
C ARG A 81 -5.79 7.92 4.75
N ARG A 82 -5.09 6.78 4.63
CA ARG A 82 -5.74 5.45 4.63
C ARG A 82 -4.90 4.40 5.35
N ALA A 83 -5.47 3.77 6.37
CA ALA A 83 -5.02 2.47 6.87
C ALA A 83 -6.08 1.39 6.61
N CYS A 84 -5.69 0.13 6.51
CA CYS A 84 -6.59 -0.99 6.19
C CYS A 84 -7.40 -0.77 4.89
N CYS A 85 -6.82 -0.09 3.89
CA CYS A 85 -7.46 0.02 2.57
C CYS A 85 -7.25 -1.27 1.78
N ALA A 86 -8.09 -1.47 0.77
CA ALA A 86 -7.82 -2.47 -0.26
C ALA A 86 -7.21 -1.80 -1.49
N VAL A 87 -6.40 -2.55 -2.23
CA VAL A 87 -5.83 -2.12 -3.50
C VAL A 87 -6.04 -3.21 -4.55
N ALA A 88 -6.36 -2.84 -5.79
CA ALA A 88 -6.43 -3.78 -6.90
C ALA A 88 -6.03 -3.11 -8.23
N PRO A 89 -5.20 -3.74 -9.07
CA PRO A 89 -4.87 -3.22 -10.40
C PRO A 89 -6.05 -3.40 -11.34
N ALA A 90 -6.56 -2.33 -11.94
CA ALA A 90 -7.61 -2.43 -12.96
C ALA A 90 -7.03 -2.85 -14.32
N ASP A 91 -5.87 -2.30 -14.68
CA ASP A 91 -5.08 -2.67 -15.85
C ASP A 91 -3.61 -2.27 -15.64
N ALA A 92 -2.81 -2.25 -16.73
CA ALA A 92 -1.40 -1.84 -16.67
C ALA A 92 -1.18 -0.37 -16.28
N ARG A 93 -2.20 0.48 -16.42
CA ARG A 93 -2.14 1.93 -16.17
C ARG A 93 -2.81 2.32 -14.85
N TRP A 94 -3.85 1.62 -14.42
CA TRP A 94 -4.70 2.07 -13.33
C TRP A 94 -4.65 1.15 -12.12
N LEU A 95 -4.35 1.74 -10.95
CA LEU A 95 -4.40 1.06 -9.67
C LEU A 95 -5.47 1.69 -8.77
N LEU A 96 -6.42 0.88 -8.31
CA LEU A 96 -7.58 1.34 -7.54
C LEU A 96 -7.34 1.13 -6.04
N VAL A 97 -7.60 2.14 -5.23
CA VAL A 97 -7.52 2.12 -3.76
C VAL A 97 -8.90 2.35 -3.16
N PHE A 98 -9.36 1.44 -2.30
CA PHE A 98 -10.72 1.43 -1.79
C PHE A 98 -10.78 1.59 -0.27
N GLY A 99 -11.61 2.54 0.17
CA GLY A 99 -11.99 2.68 1.57
C GLY A 99 -10.80 2.81 2.52
N GLY A 100 -10.87 2.09 3.63
CA GLY A 100 -9.90 2.16 4.70
C GLY A 100 -10.37 3.04 5.85
N PHE A 101 -9.43 3.40 6.69
CA PHE A 101 -9.65 4.08 7.95
C PHE A 101 -8.73 5.31 8.02
N SER A 102 -9.35 6.47 8.23
CA SER A 102 -8.70 7.74 8.55
C SER A 102 -9.31 8.25 9.84
N ARG A 103 -8.59 8.11 10.96
CA ARG A 103 -9.14 8.37 12.32
C ARG A 103 -9.98 9.66 12.37
N PRO A 104 -11.22 9.62 12.90
CA PRO A 104 -11.94 8.47 13.48
C PRO A 104 -12.79 7.66 12.48
N ASN A 105 -12.75 7.98 11.19
CA ASN A 105 -13.74 7.54 10.22
C ASN A 105 -13.28 6.37 9.33
N ARG A 106 -14.22 5.47 9.04
CA ARG A 106 -14.11 4.57 7.87
C ARG A 106 -14.45 5.35 6.60
N LEU A 107 -13.84 4.96 5.49
CA LEU A 107 -13.97 5.65 4.22
C LEU A 107 -14.87 4.87 3.24
N ASP A 108 -15.68 5.61 2.49
CA ASP A 108 -16.36 5.16 1.27
C ASP A 108 -15.68 5.68 0.01
N SER A 109 -14.76 6.65 0.15
CA SER A 109 -13.98 7.20 -0.96
C SER A 109 -13.05 6.15 -1.56
N THR A 110 -12.85 6.27 -2.86
CA THR A 110 -11.82 5.55 -3.61
C THR A 110 -10.86 6.55 -4.23
N GLU A 111 -9.66 6.10 -4.54
CA GLU A 111 -8.67 6.85 -5.30
C GLU A 111 -8.08 5.95 -6.38
N ILE A 112 -7.74 6.55 -7.51
CA ILE A 112 -7.22 5.88 -8.70
C ILE A 112 -5.83 6.47 -8.95
N LEU A 113 -4.81 5.61 -8.94
CA LEU A 113 -3.46 5.99 -9.34
C LEU A 113 -3.30 5.74 -10.84
N ASP A 114 -2.96 6.78 -11.60
CA ASP A 114 -2.36 6.62 -12.92
C ASP A 114 -0.88 6.25 -12.74
N VAL A 115 -0.52 5.03 -13.08
CA VAL A 115 0.84 4.50 -12.95
C VAL A 115 1.82 5.20 -13.92
N THR A 116 1.31 5.82 -14.99
CA THR A 116 2.14 6.54 -15.97
C THR A 116 2.58 7.89 -15.42
N SER A 117 1.63 8.68 -14.91
CA SER A 117 1.90 10.01 -14.36
C SER A 117 2.29 9.98 -12.89
N MET A 118 2.06 8.85 -12.20
CA MET A 118 2.24 8.69 -10.76
C MET A 118 1.42 9.75 -9.99
N VAL A 119 0.15 9.91 -10.34
CA VAL A 119 -0.78 10.84 -9.69
C VAL A 119 -2.03 10.10 -9.23
N PHE A 120 -2.46 10.38 -8.00
CA PHE A 120 -3.75 9.93 -7.48
C PHE A 120 -4.86 10.90 -7.84
N GLU A 121 -5.96 10.37 -8.37
CA GLU A 121 -7.19 11.10 -8.64
C GLU A 121 -8.36 10.51 -7.84
N PRO A 122 -9.37 11.31 -7.47
CA PRO A 122 -10.58 10.80 -6.82
C PRO A 122 -11.33 9.82 -7.74
N GLY A 123 -11.67 8.64 -7.20
CA GLY A 123 -12.53 7.67 -7.88
C GLY A 123 -13.99 7.73 -7.41
N PRO A 124 -14.86 6.86 -7.96
CA PRO A 124 -16.25 6.75 -7.51
C PRO A 124 -16.35 6.29 -6.05
N ARG A 125 -17.34 6.78 -5.32
CA ARG A 125 -17.55 6.36 -3.93
C ARG A 125 -18.26 5.00 -3.84
N MET A 126 -17.86 4.20 -2.87
CA MET A 126 -18.62 3.01 -2.46
C MET A 126 -19.93 3.43 -1.78
N THR A 127 -20.96 2.59 -1.86
CA THR A 127 -22.26 2.84 -1.20
C THR A 127 -22.21 2.69 0.32
N THR A 128 -21.16 2.05 0.86
CA THR A 128 -20.98 1.83 2.28
C THR A 128 -19.51 2.00 2.66
N ARG A 129 -19.26 2.77 3.73
CA ARG A 129 -17.93 2.95 4.31
C ARG A 129 -17.40 1.63 4.85
N ARG A 130 -16.17 1.25 4.48
CA ARG A 130 -15.54 0.01 4.96
C ARG A 130 -14.03 0.17 5.11
N ALA A 131 -13.46 -0.66 5.99
CA ALA A 131 -12.02 -0.81 6.20
C ALA A 131 -11.72 -2.30 6.41
N ALA A 132 -10.47 -2.71 6.22
CA ALA A 132 -10.04 -4.11 6.28
C ALA A 132 -10.82 -5.00 5.29
N CYS A 133 -11.07 -4.46 4.09
CA CYS A 133 -11.68 -5.18 2.98
C CYS A 133 -10.61 -5.78 2.06
N ALA A 134 -11.02 -6.72 1.21
CA ALA A 134 -10.27 -7.18 0.06
C ALA A 134 -10.90 -6.64 -1.22
N ALA A 135 -10.10 -6.49 -2.27
CA ALA A 135 -10.56 -6.10 -3.60
C ALA A 135 -9.89 -6.99 -4.63
N VAL A 136 -10.60 -7.24 -5.73
CA VAL A 136 -10.11 -7.96 -6.90
C VAL A 136 -10.76 -7.34 -8.13
N THR A 137 -10.05 -7.39 -9.24
CA THR A 137 -10.47 -6.95 -10.57
C THR A 137 -10.53 -8.18 -11.47
N CYS A 138 -11.39 -8.16 -12.48
CA CYS A 138 -11.63 -9.26 -13.41
C CYS A 138 -11.05 -8.98 -14.79
#